data_AF-A0A7C2EJI6-F1
#
_entry.id   AF-A0A7C2EJI6-F1
#
_cell.length_a   1.000
_cell.length_b   1.000
_cell.length_c   1.000
_cell.angle_alpha   90.00
_cell.angle_beta   90.00
_cell.angle_gamma   90.00
#
_symmetry.space_group_name_H-M   'P 1'
#
loop_
_entity.id
_entity.type
_entity.pdbx_description
1 polymer ?
#
loop_
_entity_poly.entity_id
_entity_poly.type
_entity_poly.pdbx_seq_one_letter_code
_entity_poly.pdbx_strand_id
1 'polypeptide(L)'
;MKRLSCLYALLIVVLLTPTYEAVGQTTTRGASDLVEMEMLARAERRAEDFRSRLLDLQMKEIEIQAYLEYLDYRMRPENIQKALELVGSPRPMDELRNDLRMRLESEKERVNRRLELLGSTRDRLEAAIREADKESVRLRKQLGLPSPTGAGEEGSAPNPGGGDW
;
A
#
# COMPACT_ATOMS: atom_id res chain seq x y z
N MET A 1 84.27 -2.02 -1.66
CA MET A 1 83.29 -1.88 -0.56
C MET A 1 81.91 -1.34 -0.98
N LYS A 2 81.40 -1.63 -2.21
CA LYS A 2 80.08 -1.13 -2.67
C LYS A 2 78.99 -2.21 -2.78
N ARG A 3 79.34 -3.51 -2.64
CA ARG A 3 78.39 -4.63 -2.82
C ARG A 3 77.63 -5.03 -1.55
N LEU A 4 78.12 -4.65 -0.35
CA LEU A 4 77.40 -4.89 0.91
C LEU A 4 76.23 -3.92 1.16
N SER A 5 76.28 -2.70 0.59
CA SER A 5 75.24 -1.69 0.79
C SER A 5 73.93 -2.02 0.04
N CYS A 6 74.01 -2.68 -1.12
CA CYS A 6 72.81 -3.12 -1.86
C CYS A 6 72.08 -4.29 -1.17
N LEU A 7 72.79 -5.18 -0.48
CA LEU A 7 72.16 -6.29 0.24
C LEU A 7 71.42 -5.80 1.49
N TYR A 8 71.94 -4.78 2.17
CA TYR A 8 71.27 -4.18 3.32
C TYR A 8 69.99 -3.42 2.92
N ALA A 9 70.01 -2.76 1.76
CA ALA A 9 68.83 -2.05 1.24
C ALA A 9 67.69 -3.02 0.84
N LEU A 10 68.01 -4.17 0.25
CA LEU A 10 66.99 -5.19 -0.08
C LEU A 10 66.41 -5.87 1.18
N LEU A 11 67.24 -6.09 2.20
CA LEU A 11 66.81 -6.73 3.44
C LEU A 11 65.89 -5.82 4.28
N ILE A 12 66.07 -4.49 4.21
CA ILE A 12 65.16 -3.52 4.82
C ILE A 12 63.82 -3.47 4.08
N VAL A 13 63.79 -3.54 2.75
CA VAL A 13 62.54 -3.52 1.96
C VAL A 13 61.71 -4.79 2.17
N VAL A 14 62.36 -5.95 2.33
CA VAL A 14 61.66 -7.23 2.60
C VAL A 14 61.16 -7.33 4.05
N LEU A 15 61.82 -6.68 5.01
CA LEU A 15 61.36 -6.63 6.40
C LEU A 15 60.32 -5.54 6.69
N LEU A 16 60.11 -4.59 5.75
CA LEU A 16 59.12 -3.51 5.88
C LEU A 16 57.89 -3.66 4.96
N THR A 17 57.70 -4.82 4.32
CA THR A 17 56.38 -5.15 3.78
C THR A 17 55.55 -5.77 4.91
N PRO A 18 54.69 -5.00 5.62
CA PRO A 18 53.69 -5.62 6.45
C PRO A 18 52.83 -6.46 5.50
N THR A 19 52.69 -7.73 5.81
CA THR A 19 51.55 -8.52 5.35
C THR A 19 50.29 -7.79 5.79
N TYR A 20 49.71 -6.98 4.90
CA TYR A 20 48.37 -6.45 5.06
C TYR A 20 47.43 -7.65 5.00
N GLU A 21 47.22 -8.25 6.16
CA GLU A 21 46.18 -9.23 6.38
C GLU A 21 44.85 -8.58 6.00
N ALA A 22 44.12 -9.27 5.12
CA ALA A 22 42.77 -8.93 4.71
C ALA A 22 41.80 -9.12 5.89
N VAL A 23 41.84 -8.23 6.88
CA VAL A 23 40.89 -8.16 8.00
C VAL A 23 40.04 -6.91 7.80
N GLY A 24 39.01 -7.01 6.97
CA GLY A 24 38.13 -5.87 6.70
C GLY A 24 36.69 -6.17 6.22
N GLN A 25 36.32 -7.43 5.98
CA GLN A 25 35.03 -7.73 5.33
C GLN A 25 33.89 -8.18 6.25
N THR A 26 34.11 -8.42 7.56
CA THR A 26 33.05 -8.93 8.45
C THR A 26 32.28 -7.84 9.19
N THR A 27 32.83 -6.65 9.37
CA THR A 27 32.17 -5.53 10.08
C THR A 27 31.16 -4.78 9.22
N THR A 28 31.33 -4.75 7.90
CA THR A 28 30.42 -4.05 6.98
C THR A 28 29.09 -4.77 6.82
N ARG A 29 29.07 -6.11 6.90
CA ARG A 29 27.86 -6.91 6.74
C ARG A 29 26.88 -6.68 7.90
N GLY A 30 27.36 -6.73 9.14
CA GLY A 30 26.51 -6.46 10.31
C GLY A 30 25.93 -5.05 10.33
N ALA A 31 26.69 -4.04 9.88
CA ALA A 31 26.19 -2.68 9.74
C ALA A 31 25.13 -2.55 8.62
N SER A 32 25.29 -3.25 7.50
CA SER A 32 24.30 -3.30 6.40
C SER A 32 23.01 -3.98 6.84
N ASP A 33 23.12 -5.12 7.53
CA ASP A 33 21.97 -5.91 8.00
C ASP A 33 21.10 -5.10 8.99
N LEU A 34 21.72 -4.31 9.88
CA LEU A 34 20.98 -3.42 10.80
C LEU A 34 20.20 -2.32 10.05
N VAL A 35 20.80 -1.73 9.01
CA VAL A 35 20.12 -0.72 8.18
C VAL A 35 18.97 -1.36 7.40
N GLU A 36 19.18 -2.53 6.81
CA GLU A 36 18.15 -3.27 6.08
C GLU A 36 16.98 -3.66 6.98
N MET A 37 17.24 -4.05 8.24
CA MET A 37 16.21 -4.31 9.25
C MET A 37 15.39 -3.07 9.60
N GLU A 38 16.03 -1.91 9.76
CA GLU A 38 15.32 -0.65 10.00
C GLU A 38 14.46 -0.25 8.79
N MET A 39 15.02 -0.38 7.58
CA MET A 39 14.28 -0.13 6.34
C MET A 39 13.10 -1.07 6.18
N LEU A 40 13.25 -2.34 6.56
CA LEU A 40 12.18 -3.34 6.54
C LEU A 40 11.05 -2.94 7.49
N ALA A 41 11.37 -2.64 8.75
CA ALA A 41 10.38 -2.22 9.74
C ALA A 41 9.64 -0.95 9.28
N ARG A 42 10.35 -0.02 8.62
CA ARG A 42 9.75 1.20 8.06
C ARG A 42 8.85 0.91 6.86
N ALA A 43 9.23 -0.01 5.97
CA ALA A 43 8.40 -0.43 4.84
C ALA A 43 7.10 -1.11 5.33
N GLU A 44 7.21 -2.01 6.29
CA GLU A 44 6.06 -2.71 6.89
C GLU A 44 5.11 -1.75 7.60
N ARG A 45 5.64 -0.81 8.41
CA ARG A 45 4.81 0.21 9.06
C ARG A 45 4.08 1.09 8.05
N ARG A 46 4.74 1.51 6.97
CA ARG A 46 4.08 2.29 5.90
C ARG A 46 2.97 1.50 5.23
N ALA A 47 3.17 0.20 4.97
CA ALA A 47 2.15 -0.64 4.37
C ALA A 47 0.91 -0.74 5.29
N GLU A 48 1.12 -0.91 6.60
CA GLU A 48 0.04 -0.92 7.60
C GLU A 48 -0.70 0.42 7.69
N ASP A 49 0.04 1.54 7.70
CA ASP A 49 -0.54 2.88 7.67
C ASP A 49 -1.38 3.12 6.41
N PHE A 50 -0.96 2.59 5.26
CA PHE A 50 -1.76 2.70 4.04
C PHE A 50 -3.00 1.80 4.07
N ARG A 51 -2.92 0.59 4.64
CA ARG A 51 -4.08 -0.31 4.80
C ARG A 51 -5.14 0.27 5.72
N SER A 52 -4.75 0.83 6.86
CA SER A 52 -5.69 1.50 7.76
C SER A 52 -6.42 2.66 7.07
N ARG A 53 -5.69 3.51 6.34
CA ARG A 53 -6.29 4.59 5.53
C ARG A 53 -7.20 4.07 4.42
N LEU A 54 -6.85 2.95 3.81
CA LEU A 54 -7.67 2.31 2.77
C LEU A 54 -9.01 1.85 3.35
N LEU A 55 -9.01 1.23 4.53
CA LEU A 55 -10.23 0.82 5.22
C LEU A 55 -11.12 2.02 5.55
N ASP A 56 -10.55 3.08 6.14
CA ASP A 56 -11.28 4.31 6.44
C ASP A 56 -11.90 4.94 5.19
N LEU A 57 -11.19 4.87 4.06
CA LEU A 57 -11.65 5.38 2.78
C LEU A 57 -12.80 4.53 2.24
N GLN A 58 -12.69 3.20 2.28
CA GLN A 58 -13.73 2.28 1.84
C GLN A 58 -15.01 2.44 2.66
N MET A 59 -14.91 2.65 3.97
CA MET A 59 -16.08 2.96 4.82
C MET A 59 -16.78 4.24 4.36
N LYS A 60 -16.03 5.29 4.05
CA LYS A 60 -16.59 6.55 3.51
C LYS A 60 -17.21 6.36 2.12
N GLU A 61 -16.64 5.52 1.27
CA GLU A 61 -17.22 5.17 -0.02
C GLU A 61 -18.59 4.52 0.15
N ILE A 62 -18.72 3.56 1.08
CA ILE A 62 -19.99 2.88 1.38
C ILE A 62 -21.05 3.88 1.85
N GLU A 63 -20.69 4.79 2.78
CA GLU A 63 -21.61 5.84 3.26
C GLU A 63 -22.11 6.74 2.13
N ILE A 64 -21.21 7.13 1.22
CA ILE A 64 -21.54 7.99 0.08
C ILE A 64 -22.38 7.26 -0.97
N GLN A 65 -22.11 5.97 -1.20
CA GLN A 65 -22.94 5.13 -2.07
C GLN A 65 -24.36 4.99 -1.52
N ALA A 66 -24.52 4.74 -0.21
CA ALA A 66 -25.83 4.70 0.42
C ALA A 66 -26.57 6.05 0.28
N TYR A 67 -25.86 7.17 0.38
CA TYR A 67 -26.46 8.50 0.15
C TYR A 67 -26.89 8.70 -1.31
N LEU A 68 -26.11 8.19 -2.26
CA LEU A 68 -26.46 8.23 -3.68
C LEU A 68 -27.74 7.42 -3.97
N GLU A 69 -27.86 6.21 -3.40
CA GLU A 69 -29.08 5.40 -3.50
C GLU A 69 -30.30 6.12 -2.91
N TYR A 70 -30.10 6.83 -1.79
CA TYR A 70 -31.13 7.68 -1.21
C TYR A 70 -31.55 8.82 -2.15
N LEU A 71 -30.60 9.50 -2.79
CA LEU A 71 -30.90 10.54 -3.79
C LEU A 71 -31.66 9.96 -4.98
N ASP A 72 -31.25 8.79 -5.49
CA ASP A 72 -31.94 8.09 -6.57
C ASP A 72 -33.37 7.71 -6.20
N TYR A 73 -33.59 7.27 -4.96
CA TYR A 73 -34.93 7.07 -4.44
C TYR A 73 -35.72 8.39 -4.43
N ARG A 74 -35.15 9.48 -3.90
CA ARG A 74 -35.81 10.79 -3.80
C ARG A 74 -36.16 11.40 -5.16
N MET A 75 -35.38 11.13 -6.20
CA MET A 75 -35.61 11.63 -7.56
C MET A 75 -36.77 10.95 -8.29
N ARG A 76 -37.28 9.82 -7.78
CA ARG A 76 -38.43 9.14 -8.40
C ARG A 76 -39.65 10.07 -8.45
N PRO A 77 -40.40 10.12 -9.56
CA PRO A 77 -41.52 11.04 -9.73
C PRO A 77 -42.53 10.99 -8.58
N GLU A 78 -42.81 9.78 -8.08
CA GLU A 78 -43.77 9.54 -7.00
C GLU A 78 -43.29 10.15 -5.68
N ASN A 79 -41.97 10.11 -5.43
CA ASN A 79 -41.38 10.66 -4.21
C ASN A 79 -41.24 12.17 -4.26
N ILE A 80 -40.96 12.73 -5.43
CA ILE A 80 -41.00 14.19 -5.65
C ILE A 80 -42.42 14.72 -5.48
N GLN A 81 -43.43 14.00 -6.00
CA GLN A 81 -44.82 14.37 -5.81
C GLN A 81 -45.19 14.36 -4.32
N LYS A 82 -44.91 13.27 -3.61
CA LYS A 82 -45.12 13.16 -2.15
C LYS A 82 -44.43 14.26 -1.36
N ALA A 83 -43.22 14.65 -1.74
CA ALA A 83 -42.49 15.73 -1.07
C ALA A 83 -43.15 17.11 -1.24
N LEU A 84 -43.96 17.30 -2.29
CA LEU A 84 -44.61 18.56 -2.63
C LEU A 84 -46.10 18.60 -2.27
N GLU A 85 -46.72 17.46 -1.91
CA GLU A 85 -48.16 17.34 -1.63
C GLU A 85 -48.67 18.28 -0.52
N LEU A 86 -47.83 18.66 0.44
CA LEU A 86 -48.17 19.56 1.55
C LEU A 86 -47.63 20.98 1.36
N VAL A 87 -47.05 21.28 0.20
CA VAL A 87 -46.46 22.60 -0.07
C VAL A 87 -47.56 23.55 -0.55
N GLY A 88 -48.04 24.39 0.35
CA GLY A 88 -49.01 25.46 0.06
C GLY A 88 -48.37 26.66 -0.67
N SER A 89 -47.76 26.43 -1.83
CA SER A 89 -47.08 27.45 -2.62
C SER A 89 -48.01 28.08 -3.66
N PRO A 90 -47.89 29.40 -3.93
CA PRO A 90 -48.61 30.05 -5.03
C PRO A 90 -48.04 29.73 -6.42
N ARG A 91 -46.89 29.04 -6.51
CA ARG A 91 -46.25 28.67 -7.78
C ARG A 91 -46.91 27.43 -8.39
N PRO A 92 -46.91 27.29 -9.73
CA PRO A 92 -47.40 26.08 -10.40
C PRO A 92 -46.67 24.83 -9.90
N MET A 93 -47.42 23.75 -9.67
CA MET A 93 -46.86 22.49 -9.14
C MET A 93 -45.78 21.89 -10.05
N ASP A 94 -45.89 22.07 -11.37
CA ASP A 94 -44.89 21.58 -12.32
C ASP A 94 -43.56 22.33 -12.21
N GLU A 95 -43.57 23.64 -11.94
CA GLU A 95 -42.35 24.41 -11.69
C GLU A 95 -41.63 23.91 -10.43
N LEU A 96 -42.38 23.69 -9.34
CA LEU A 96 -41.83 23.18 -8.07
C LEU A 96 -41.21 21.78 -8.25
N ARG A 97 -41.87 20.92 -9.03
CA ARG A 97 -41.37 19.59 -9.36
C ARG A 97 -40.07 19.68 -10.15
N ASN A 98 -40.01 20.57 -11.14
CA ASN A 98 -38.82 20.78 -11.95
C ASN A 98 -37.64 21.33 -11.11
N ASP A 99 -37.90 22.35 -10.29
CA ASP A 99 -36.90 22.93 -9.38
C ASP A 99 -36.32 21.85 -8.43
N LEU A 100 -37.17 21.00 -7.86
CA LEU A 100 -36.72 19.93 -6.98
C LEU A 100 -35.91 18.86 -7.73
N ARG A 101 -36.32 18.49 -8.95
CA ARG A 101 -35.52 17.57 -9.80
C ARG A 101 -34.13 18.15 -10.07
N MET A 102 -34.06 19.39 -10.53
CA MET A 102 -32.78 20.04 -10.84
C MET A 102 -31.87 20.10 -9.61
N ARG A 103 -32.43 20.38 -8.43
CA ARG A 103 -31.68 20.38 -7.17
C ARG A 103 -31.12 19.00 -6.85
N LEU A 104 -31.96 17.97 -6.90
CA LEU A 104 -31.54 16.59 -6.61
C LEU A 104 -30.51 16.07 -7.61
N GLU A 105 -30.66 16.41 -8.90
CA GLU A 105 -29.69 16.06 -9.94
C GLU A 105 -28.33 16.72 -9.68
N SER A 106 -28.32 18.03 -9.40
CA SER A 106 -27.09 18.76 -9.07
C SER A 106 -26.39 18.18 -7.83
N GLU A 107 -27.18 17.71 -6.87
CA GLU A 107 -26.65 17.09 -5.66
C GLU A 107 -26.05 15.72 -5.96
N LYS A 108 -26.76 14.89 -6.73
CA LYS A 108 -26.27 13.59 -7.20
C LYS A 108 -24.96 13.74 -7.97
N GLU A 109 -24.87 14.68 -8.90
CA GLU A 109 -23.64 14.97 -9.63
C GLU A 109 -22.48 15.33 -8.68
N ARG A 110 -22.74 16.17 -7.66
CA ARG A 110 -21.71 16.53 -6.67
C ARG A 110 -21.26 15.33 -5.86
N VAL A 111 -22.18 14.45 -5.48
CA VAL A 111 -21.90 13.21 -4.74
C VAL A 111 -21.11 12.23 -5.62
N ASN A 112 -21.46 12.09 -6.90
CA ASN A 112 -20.71 11.30 -7.87
C ASN A 112 -19.25 11.78 -8.01
N ARG A 113 -19.04 13.09 -8.19
CA ARG A 113 -17.69 13.66 -8.26
C ARG A 113 -16.87 13.38 -6.99
N ARG A 114 -17.51 13.37 -5.82
CA ARG A 114 -16.86 13.00 -4.56
C ARG A 114 -16.49 11.52 -4.54
N LEU A 115 -17.36 10.65 -5.03
CA LEU A 115 -17.09 9.22 -5.16
C LEU A 115 -15.91 8.95 -6.11
N GLU A 116 -15.86 9.62 -7.25
CA GLU A 116 -14.75 9.53 -8.21
C GLU A 116 -13.42 9.94 -7.58
N LEU A 117 -13.41 11.03 -6.81
CA LEU A 117 -12.21 11.47 -6.10
C LEU A 117 -11.74 10.43 -5.07
N LEU A 118 -12.66 9.83 -4.32
CA LEU A 118 -12.34 8.75 -3.38
C LEU A 118 -11.79 7.53 -4.11
N GLY A 119 -12.41 7.10 -5.21
CA GLY A 119 -11.92 6.00 -6.04
C GLY A 119 -10.50 6.25 -6.55
N SER A 120 -10.21 7.46 -7.03
CA SER A 120 -8.84 7.81 -7.46
C SER A 120 -7.83 7.78 -6.32
N THR A 121 -8.26 8.08 -5.09
CA THR A 121 -7.41 8.04 -3.91
C THR A 121 -7.21 6.61 -3.43
N ARG A 122 -8.25 5.77 -3.50
CA ARG A 122 -8.19 4.33 -3.25
C ARG A 122 -7.16 3.66 -4.16
N ASP A 123 -7.24 3.91 -5.46
CA ASP A 123 -6.32 3.30 -6.44
C ASP A 123 -4.85 3.70 -6.17
N ARG A 124 -4.61 4.94 -5.74
CA ARG A 124 -3.29 5.42 -5.32
C ARG A 124 -2.79 4.73 -4.04
N LEU A 125 -3.66 4.55 -3.04
CA LEU A 125 -3.32 3.82 -1.80
C LEU A 125 -3.00 2.36 -2.09
N GLU A 126 -3.81 1.68 -2.91
CA GLU A 126 -3.55 0.30 -3.32
C GLU A 126 -2.22 0.17 -4.06
N ALA A 127 -1.90 1.11 -4.96
CA ALA A 127 -0.60 1.14 -5.62
C ALA A 127 0.55 1.34 -4.62
N ALA A 128 0.38 2.23 -3.63
CA ALA A 128 1.38 2.48 -2.60
C ALA A 128 1.58 1.27 -1.67
N ILE A 129 0.50 0.54 -1.32
CA ILE A 129 0.57 -0.71 -0.57
C ILE A 129 1.36 -1.76 -1.36
N ARG A 130 1.00 -1.96 -2.64
CA ARG A 130 1.71 -2.92 -3.51
C ARG A 130 3.20 -2.60 -3.62
N GLU A 131 3.57 -1.33 -3.67
CA GLU A 131 4.98 -0.92 -3.72
C GLU A 131 5.70 -1.15 -2.38
N ALA A 132 5.09 -0.78 -1.25
CA ALA A 132 5.65 -1.03 0.07
C ALA A 132 5.83 -2.54 0.36
N ASP A 133 4.89 -3.37 -0.11
CA ASP A 133 4.96 -4.82 0.02
C ASP A 133 6.08 -5.43 -0.85
N LYS A 134 6.29 -4.92 -2.07
CA LYS A 134 7.44 -5.34 -2.88
C LYS A 134 8.76 -4.98 -2.23
N GLU A 135 8.84 -3.79 -1.64
CA GLU A 135 10.03 -3.33 -0.92
C GLU A 135 10.32 -4.22 0.30
N SER A 136 9.30 -4.55 1.10
CA SER A 136 9.45 -5.43 2.27
C SER A 136 9.90 -6.84 1.88
N VAL A 137 9.34 -7.42 0.81
CA VAL A 137 9.76 -8.73 0.27
C VAL A 137 11.22 -8.68 -0.20
N ARG A 138 11.63 -7.61 -0.88
CA ARG A 138 13.03 -7.43 -1.32
C ARG A 138 13.99 -7.39 -0.13
N LEU A 139 13.69 -6.57 0.89
CA LEU A 139 14.52 -6.43 2.08
C LEU A 139 14.60 -7.72 2.89
N ARG A 140 13.48 -8.45 3.04
CA ARG A 140 13.47 -9.78 3.66
C ARG A 140 14.38 -10.77 2.96
N LYS A 141 14.36 -10.78 1.62
CA LYS A 141 15.25 -11.65 0.83
C LYS A 141 16.73 -11.31 1.03
N GLN A 142 17.08 -10.03 1.15
CA GLN A 142 18.46 -9.59 1.41
C GLN A 142 18.94 -10.02 2.80
N LEU A 143 18.05 -9.93 3.79
CA LEU A 143 18.28 -10.37 5.17
C LEU A 143 18.20 -11.90 5.39
N GLY A 144 17.89 -12.68 4.34
CA GLY A 144 17.71 -14.13 4.45
C GLY A 144 16.48 -14.56 5.27
N LEU A 145 15.53 -13.65 5.48
CA LEU A 145 14.29 -13.92 6.21
C LEU A 145 13.27 -14.64 5.30
N PRO A 146 12.44 -15.52 5.86
CA PRO A 146 11.36 -16.14 5.10
C PRO A 146 10.38 -15.08 4.59
N SER A 147 9.90 -15.28 3.36
CA SER A 147 8.84 -14.44 2.81
C SER A 147 7.55 -14.62 3.62
N PRO A 148 6.77 -13.55 3.83
CA PRO A 148 5.55 -13.60 4.64
C PRO A 148 4.47 -14.55 4.07
N THR A 149 4.58 -14.93 2.79
CA THR A 149 3.62 -15.77 2.07
C THR A 149 3.71 -17.28 2.38
N GLY A 150 4.56 -17.72 3.32
CA GLY A 150 4.72 -19.13 3.68
C GLY A 150 3.63 -19.72 4.61
N ALA A 151 2.60 -18.97 4.99
CA ALA A 151 1.60 -19.43 5.96
C ALA A 151 0.39 -20.18 5.36
N GLY A 152 0.44 -20.65 4.10
CA GLY A 152 -0.70 -21.26 3.41
C GLY A 152 -0.44 -22.51 2.55
N GLU A 153 0.80 -22.99 2.44
CA GLU A 153 1.13 -24.17 1.62
C GLU A 153 1.89 -25.26 2.41
N GLU A 154 1.54 -25.46 3.68
CA GLU A 154 1.88 -26.69 4.42
C GLU A 154 0.58 -27.38 4.84
N GLY A 155 0.10 -28.31 4.01
CA GLY A 155 -1.13 -29.05 4.30
C GLY A 155 -1.77 -29.83 3.16
N SER A 156 -1.12 -30.01 2.00
CA SER A 156 -1.55 -31.08 1.08
C SER A 156 -1.00 -32.40 1.61
N ALA A 157 -1.70 -32.97 2.59
CA ALA A 157 -1.43 -34.32 3.07
C ALA A 157 -1.46 -35.30 1.88
N PRO A 158 -0.53 -36.27 1.78
CA PRO A 158 -0.62 -37.33 0.81
C PRO A 158 -1.87 -38.17 1.14
N ASN A 159 -2.83 -38.23 0.22
CA ASN A 159 -4.00 -39.10 0.30
C ASN A 159 -3.56 -40.56 0.46
N PRO A 160 -3.74 -41.21 1.63
CA PRO A 160 -3.41 -42.60 1.82
C PRO A 160 -4.71 -43.41 1.89
N GLY A 161 -5.32 -43.72 0.75
CA GLY A 161 -6.56 -44.50 0.80
C GLY A 161 -7.35 -44.65 -0.50
N GLY A 162 -6.69 -44.87 -1.63
CA GLY A 162 -7.34 -45.48 -2.79
C GLY A 162 -7.20 -46.99 -2.72
N GLY A 163 -7.92 -47.62 -1.78
CA GLY A 163 -8.02 -49.08 -1.72
C GLY A 163 -9.02 -49.57 -2.75
N ASP A 164 -8.51 -50.29 -3.76
CA ASP A 164 -9.31 -51.09 -4.67
C ASP A 164 -10.13 -52.12 -3.88
N TRP A 165 -11.46 -51.97 -3.88
CA TRP A 165 -12.44 -53.04 -3.69
C TRP A 165 -13.68 -52.72 -4.53
#